data_AF-A0A2D4S6X0-F1
#
_entry.id   AF-A0A2D4S6X0-F1
#
_cell.length_a   1.000
_cell.length_b   1.000
_cell.length_c   1.000
_cell.angle_alpha   90.00
_cell.angle_beta   90.00
_cell.angle_gamma   90.00
#
_symmetry.space_group_name_H-M   'P 1'
#
loop_
_entity.id
_entity.type
_entity.pdbx_description
1 polymer ?
#
loop_
_entity_poly.entity_id
_entity_poly.type
_entity_poly.pdbx_seq_one_letter_code
_entity_poly.pdbx_strand_id
1 'polypeptide(L)'
;MPYVDSYYAATANQQNYFPKLQGETQADVCIIGAGFTGLSAALHLAEMGYNVSLLEAEKVGWGASGRNGGQVAQGHNMDHDDLIKKV
;
A
#
# COMPACT_ATOMS: atom_id res chain seq x y z
N MET A 1 -8.57 13.10 -10.45
CA MET A 1 -8.57 12.56 -11.84
C MET A 1 -9.36 11.25 -11.86
N PRO A 2 -9.89 10.78 -13.00
CA PRO A 2 -10.44 9.42 -13.06
C PRO A 2 -9.33 8.38 -12.88
N TYR A 3 -9.63 7.24 -12.22
CA TYR A 3 -8.66 6.15 -12.07
C TYR A 3 -8.47 5.39 -13.38
N VAL A 4 -7.44 4.54 -13.46
CA VAL A 4 -7.11 3.81 -14.69
C VAL A 4 -8.24 2.84 -15.08
N ASP A 5 -8.63 2.87 -16.35
CA ASP A 5 -9.54 1.89 -16.94
C ASP A 5 -8.72 0.70 -17.45
N SER A 6 -8.68 -0.37 -16.66
CA SER A 6 -7.86 -1.56 -16.95
C SER A 6 -8.53 -2.81 -16.40
N TYR A 7 -8.17 -3.97 -16.96
CA TYR A 7 -8.63 -5.27 -16.45
C TYR A 7 -8.40 -5.40 -14.94
N TYR A 8 -7.19 -5.08 -14.46
CA TYR A 8 -6.86 -5.14 -13.04
C TYR A 8 -7.74 -4.22 -12.18
N ALA A 9 -8.05 -3.01 -12.65
CA ALA A 9 -8.91 -2.09 -11.91
C ALA A 9 -10.37 -2.58 -11.89
N ALA A 10 -10.84 -3.19 -12.97
CA ALA A 10 -12.21 -3.71 -13.12
C ALA A 10 -12.43 -5.01 -12.33
N THR A 11 -11.41 -5.85 -12.17
CA THR A 11 -11.50 -7.15 -11.47
C THR A 11 -10.89 -7.12 -10.07
N ALA A 12 -10.40 -5.98 -9.60
CA ALA A 12 -9.88 -5.85 -8.25
C ALA A 12 -10.97 -6.20 -7.21
N ASN A 13 -10.54 -6.86 -6.12
CA ASN A 13 -11.40 -7.03 -4.94
C ASN A 13 -11.85 -5.67 -4.38
N GLN A 14 -12.81 -5.74 -3.45
CA GLN A 14 -13.52 -4.62 -2.85
C GLN A 14 -12.68 -3.33 -2.69
N GLN A 15 -13.16 -2.24 -3.28
CA GLN A 15 -12.50 -0.94 -3.17
C GLN A 15 -12.95 -0.26 -1.88
N ASN A 16 -12.03 -0.15 -0.92
CA ASN A 16 -12.29 0.57 0.32
C ASN A 16 -12.13 2.07 0.10
N TYR A 17 -13.15 2.82 0.51
CA TYR A 17 -13.09 4.27 0.61
C TYR A 17 -12.84 4.66 2.05
N PHE A 18 -11.87 5.54 2.26
CA PHE A 18 -11.53 6.05 3.58
C PHE A 18 -12.00 7.51 3.70
N PRO A 19 -12.47 7.93 4.87
CA PRO A 19 -12.86 9.32 5.08
C PRO A 19 -11.65 10.23 4.91
N LYS A 20 -11.87 11.43 4.36
CA LYS A 20 -10.84 12.47 4.33
C LYS A 20 -10.53 12.91 5.75
N LEU A 21 -9.24 13.07 6.07
CA LEU A 21 -8.83 13.67 7.33
C LEU A 21 -9.50 15.04 7.51
N GLN A 22 -10.06 15.26 8.70
CA GLN A 22 -10.64 16.54 9.11
C GLN A 22 -9.84 17.08 10.29
N GLY A 23 -9.47 18.37 10.22
CA GLY A 23 -8.74 19.04 11.29
C GLY A 23 -7.37 18.41 11.57
N GLU A 24 -6.98 18.43 12.83
CA GLU A 24 -5.70 17.94 13.30
C GLU A 24 -5.86 16.56 13.95
N THR A 25 -4.89 15.67 13.72
CA THR A 25 -4.80 14.37 14.40
C THR A 25 -3.41 14.19 14.99
N GLN A 26 -3.32 13.45 16.08
CA GLN A 26 -2.06 13.05 16.70
C GLN A 26 -1.80 11.56 16.51
N ALA A 27 -0.57 11.23 16.19
CA ALA A 27 -0.08 9.87 16.02
C ALA A 27 1.38 9.80 16.47
N ASP A 28 1.83 8.62 16.88
CA ASP A 28 3.25 8.38 17.13
C ASP A 28 4.03 8.44 15.81
N VAL A 29 3.42 7.95 14.73
CA VAL A 29 3.98 8.00 13.38
C VAL A 29 2.94 8.44 12.36
N CYS A 30 3.31 9.39 11.51
CA CYS A 30 2.53 9.82 10.35
C CYS A 30 3.22 9.37 9.05
N ILE A 31 2.50 8.61 8.22
CA ILE A 31 2.98 8.07 6.94
C ILE A 31 2.26 8.78 5.80
N ILE A 32 3.03 9.29 4.84
CA ILE A 32 2.50 9.95 3.65
C ILE A 32 2.65 9.03 2.42
N GLY A 33 1.51 8.64 1.85
CA GLY A 33 1.40 7.80 0.66
C GLY A 33 0.92 6.38 0.97
N ALA A 34 -0.24 6.00 0.41
CA ALA A 34 -0.83 4.67 0.57
C ALA A 34 -0.39 3.68 -0.52
N GLY A 35 0.90 3.68 -0.87
CA GLY A 35 1.52 2.65 -1.72
C GLY A 35 1.94 1.41 -0.92
N PHE A 36 2.59 0.43 -1.58
CA PHE A 36 3.07 -0.78 -0.92
C PHE A 36 4.00 -0.49 0.26
N THR A 37 4.97 0.40 0.07
CA THR A 37 5.93 0.77 1.13
C THR A 37 5.23 1.43 2.32
N GLY A 38 4.31 2.38 2.07
CA GLY A 38 3.60 3.07 3.13
C GLY A 38 2.66 2.15 3.90
N LEU A 39 1.91 1.29 3.20
CA LEU A 39 1.03 0.28 3.82
C LEU A 39 1.83 -0.75 4.61
N SER A 40 2.94 -1.23 4.07
CA SER A 40 3.82 -2.17 4.75
C SER A 40 4.38 -1.55 6.02
N ALA A 41 4.91 -0.32 5.96
CA ALA A 41 5.40 0.38 7.13
C ALA A 41 4.30 0.59 8.17
N ALA A 42 3.09 1.01 7.76
CA ALA A 42 1.96 1.21 8.65
C ALA A 42 1.55 -0.07 9.37
N LEU A 43 1.47 -1.19 8.64
CA LEU A 43 1.14 -2.49 9.21
C LEU A 43 2.14 -2.90 10.28
N HIS A 44 3.44 -2.91 9.95
CA HIS A 44 4.47 -3.35 10.89
C HIS A 44 4.54 -2.45 12.13
N LEU A 45 4.41 -1.12 11.96
CA LEU A 45 4.41 -0.18 13.09
C LEU A 45 3.16 -0.36 13.97
N ALA A 46 1.99 -0.57 13.37
CA ALA A 46 0.76 -0.84 14.12
C ALA A 46 0.85 -2.16 14.89
N GLU A 47 1.42 -3.22 14.30
CA GLU A 47 1.68 -4.51 14.96
C GLU A 47 2.66 -4.39 16.13
N MET A 48 3.59 -3.43 16.06
CA MET A 48 4.48 -3.08 17.17
C MET A 48 3.79 -2.24 18.28
N GLY A 49 2.53 -1.87 18.09
CA GLY A 49 1.73 -1.13 19.08
C GLY A 49 1.78 0.39 18.95
N TYR A 50 2.37 0.94 17.89
CA TYR A 50 2.35 2.39 17.65
C TYR A 50 0.97 2.86 17.17
N ASN A 51 0.56 4.04 17.61
CA ASN A 51 -0.55 4.76 16.99
C ASN A 51 -0.07 5.36 15.65
N VAL A 52 -0.53 4.81 14.53
CA VAL A 52 -0.08 5.18 13.19
C VAL A 52 -1.21 5.85 12.41
N SER A 53 -0.93 7.02 11.84
CA SER A 53 -1.79 7.66 10.84
C SER A 53 -1.16 7.52 9.45
N LEU A 54 -1.92 7.02 8.48
CA LEU A 54 -1.51 6.97 7.08
C LEU A 54 -2.41 7.87 6.24
N LEU A 55 -1.80 8.75 5.45
CA LEU A 55 -2.51 9.72 4.62
C LEU A 55 -2.18 9.52 3.15
N GLU A 56 -3.20 9.61 2.30
CA GLU A 56 -3.10 9.53 0.85
C GLU A 56 -3.97 10.63 0.24
N ALA A 57 -3.43 11.31 -0.78
CA ALA A 57 -4.12 12.42 -1.44
C ALA A 57 -5.27 11.94 -2.34
N GLU A 58 -5.12 10.75 -2.92
CA GLU A 58 -6.11 10.14 -3.81
C GLU A 58 -6.79 8.93 -3.14
N LYS A 59 -6.42 7.71 -3.55
CA LYS A 59 -6.95 6.45 -3.00
C LYS A 59 -5.80 5.50 -2.69
N VAL A 60 -6.04 4.52 -1.83
CA VAL A 60 -5.07 3.46 -1.55
C VAL A 60 -4.60 2.78 -2.83
N GLY A 61 -3.28 2.70 -3.02
CA GLY A 61 -2.67 2.14 -4.22
C GLY A 61 -2.79 3.00 -5.48
N TRP A 62 -3.17 4.29 -5.41
CA TRP A 62 -3.40 5.12 -6.60
C TRP A 62 -2.20 5.14 -7.58
N GLY A 63 -0.97 5.21 -7.05
CA GLY A 63 0.25 5.34 -7.84
C GLY A 63 0.79 4.02 -8.42
N ALA A 64 2.12 3.89 -8.44
CA ALA A 64 2.81 2.73 -9.00
C ALA A 64 2.38 1.39 -8.36
N SER A 65 2.07 1.38 -7.05
CA SER A 65 1.72 0.17 -6.31
C SER A 65 0.37 -0.46 -6.69
N GLY A 66 -0.59 0.30 -7.24
CA GLY A 66 -1.85 -0.27 -7.74
C GLY A 66 -1.94 -0.32 -9.27
N ARG A 67 -0.88 0.09 -9.97
CA ARG A 67 -0.78 0.09 -11.44
C ARG A 67 0.35 -0.80 -11.98
N ASN A 68 0.98 -1.61 -11.12
CA ASN A 68 1.95 -2.61 -11.55
C ASN A 68 1.26 -3.88 -12.02
N GLY A 69 2.01 -4.75 -12.72
CA GLY A 69 1.50 -6.01 -13.25
C GLY A 69 1.42 -7.17 -12.24
N GLY A 70 1.71 -6.93 -10.97
CA GLY A 70 1.63 -7.93 -9.90
C GLY A 70 2.73 -8.98 -9.89
N GLN A 71 3.80 -8.83 -10.68
CA GLN A 71 4.91 -9.78 -10.69
C GLN A 71 5.82 -9.59 -9.47
N VAL A 72 6.09 -10.68 -8.77
CA VAL A 72 7.16 -10.75 -7.77
C VAL A 72 8.34 -11.47 -8.40
N ALA A 73 9.48 -10.79 -8.50
CA ALA A 73 10.71 -11.34 -9.04
C ALA A 73 11.82 -11.24 -7.99
N GLN A 74 12.72 -12.22 -7.98
CA GLN A 74 13.83 -12.33 -7.02
C GLN A 74 14.85 -11.19 -7.13
N GLY A 75 14.86 -10.47 -8.26
CA GLY A 75 15.83 -9.42 -8.53
C GLY A 75 17.26 -9.96 -8.51
N HIS A 76 18.20 -9.18 -7.97
CA HIS A 76 19.61 -9.58 -7.81
C HIS A 76 19.99 -9.97 -6.38
N ASN A 77 19.08 -9.82 -5.41
CA ASN A 77 19.39 -9.89 -3.98
C ASN A 77 18.99 -11.22 -3.34
N MET A 78 18.39 -12.15 -4.09
CA MET A 78 17.86 -13.42 -3.59
C MET A 78 17.84 -14.47 -4.70
N ASP A 79 18.10 -15.72 -4.34
CA ASP A 79 17.94 -16.84 -5.26
C ASP A 79 16.45 -17.19 -5.46
N HIS A 80 16.12 -17.82 -6.59
CA HIS A 80 14.75 -18.20 -6.91
C HIS A 80 14.16 -19.19 -5.88
N ASP A 81 14.96 -20.19 -5.46
CA ASP A 81 14.50 -21.20 -4.50
C ASP A 81 14.21 -20.58 -3.12
N ASP A 82 14.94 -19.53 -2.75
CA ASP A 82 14.73 -18.81 -1.49
C ASP A 82 13.52 -17.88 -1.55
N LEU A 83 13.22 -17.31 -2.72
CA LEU A 83 11.99 -16.54 -2.92
C LEU A 83 10.75 -17.43 -2.76
N ILE A 84 10.74 -18.62 -3.38
CA ILE A 84 9.60 -19.55 -3.31
C ILE A 84 9.21 -19.88 -1.88
N LYS A 85 10.18 -20.01 -0.97
CA LYS A 85 9.91 -20.31 0.46
C LYS A 85 9.18 -19.19 1.20
N LYS A 86 9.06 -17.99 0.63
CA LYS A 86 8.48 -16.79 1.26
C LYS A 86 7.09 -16.41 0.72
N VAL A 87 6.59 -17.12 -0.28
CA VAL A 87 5.31 -16.83 -0.96
C VAL A 87 4.31 -17.95 -0.69
#